data_AF-A0A645E283-F1
#
_entry.id   AF-A0A645E283-F1
#
_cell.length_a   1.000
_cell.length_b   1.000
_cell.length_c   1.000
_cell.angle_alpha   90.00
_cell.angle_beta   90.00
_cell.angle_gamma   90.00
#
_symmetry.space_group_name_H-M   'P 1'
#
loop_
_entity.id
_entity.type
_entity.pdbx_description
1 polymer ?
#
loop_
_entity_poly.entity_id
_entity_poly.type
_entity_poly.pdbx_seq_one_letter_code
_entity_poly.pdbx_strand_id
1 'polypeptide(L)'
;MQYGNFTRIKLANSDSNHVVWAVAKEDKSELLVLFAQKLNPANPGSDKLKVQMVDHDAIYEVFPRQQKIDIKMFGDLVNRISPVPITEGGLAQDTISKNISLDSEVEHYRVTGEQVAYAGIKLNQQFGGTGYDAMTRVLGDFGSRIYIFKKIN
;
A
#
# COMPACT_ATOMS: atom_id res chain seq x y z
N MET A 1 -2.97 18.79 1.60
CA MET A 1 -4.17 18.01 1.21
C MET A 1 -5.29 18.90 0.69
N GLN A 2 -5.74 19.92 1.43
CA GLN A 2 -6.93 20.71 1.06
C GLN A 2 -6.83 21.54 -0.24
N TYR A 3 -5.63 21.89 -0.71
CA TYR A 3 -5.44 22.82 -1.85
C TYR A 3 -4.58 22.25 -2.99
N GLY A 4 -4.29 20.95 -2.99
CA GLY A 4 -3.53 20.34 -4.09
C GLY A 4 -4.41 20.00 -5.29
N ASN A 5 -3.80 19.89 -6.46
CA ASN A 5 -4.47 19.44 -7.68
C ASN A 5 -4.89 17.97 -7.54
N PHE A 6 -6.19 17.74 -7.38
CA PHE A 6 -6.77 16.40 -7.24
C PHE A 6 -7.04 15.77 -8.61
N THR A 7 -6.64 14.51 -8.78
CA THR A 7 -6.85 13.74 -10.02
C THR A 7 -7.30 12.32 -9.70
N ARG A 8 -8.33 11.86 -10.40
CA ARG A 8 -8.77 10.46 -10.35
C ARG A 8 -8.02 9.67 -11.43
N ILE A 9 -7.39 8.57 -11.04
CA ILE A 9 -6.56 7.73 -11.92
C ILE A 9 -7.29 6.42 -12.25
N LYS A 10 -7.84 5.74 -11.25
CA LYS A 10 -8.76 4.60 -11.40
C LYS A 10 -10.02 4.86 -10.61
N LEU A 11 -11.16 4.87 -11.28
CA LEU A 11 -12.46 5.22 -10.69
C LEU A 11 -13.03 4.08 -9.86
N ALA A 12 -13.72 4.42 -8.75
CA ALA A 12 -14.38 3.43 -7.89
C ALA A 12 -15.46 2.63 -8.62
N ASN A 13 -16.18 3.26 -9.55
CA ASN A 13 -17.21 2.63 -10.37
C ASN A 13 -16.69 1.95 -11.65
N SER A 14 -15.37 1.84 -11.84
CA SER A 14 -14.80 1.05 -12.94
C SER A 14 -14.74 -0.45 -12.60
N ASP A 15 -14.60 -1.30 -13.60
CA ASP A 15 -14.46 -2.77 -13.42
C ASP A 15 -13.12 -3.18 -12.77
N SER A 16 -12.18 -2.23 -12.59
CA SER A 16 -10.94 -2.46 -11.87
C SER A 16 -11.21 -2.79 -10.40
N ASN A 17 -10.47 -3.77 -9.86
CA ASN A 17 -10.43 -4.03 -8.43
C ASN A 17 -9.76 -2.88 -7.65
N HIS A 18 -8.97 -2.05 -8.34
CA HIS A 18 -8.23 -0.94 -7.74
C HIS A 18 -8.92 0.39 -7.95
N VAL A 19 -8.90 1.23 -6.91
CA VAL A 19 -9.28 2.63 -6.91
C VAL A 19 -8.04 3.45 -6.62
N VAL A 20 -7.72 4.42 -7.49
CA VAL A 20 -6.49 5.21 -7.39
C VAL A 20 -6.80 6.66 -7.67
N TRP A 21 -6.34 7.54 -6.79
CA TRP A 21 -6.39 8.98 -7.00
C TRP A 21 -5.12 9.62 -6.43
N ALA A 22 -4.81 10.82 -6.89
CA ALA A 22 -3.66 11.58 -6.46
C ALA A 22 -4.04 13.02 -6.12
N VAL A 23 -3.29 13.62 -5.21
CA VAL A 23 -3.26 15.05 -4.92
C VAL A 23 -1.82 15.52 -5.09
N ALA A 24 -1.60 16.46 -5.99
CA ALA A 24 -0.26 17.02 -6.24
C ALA A 24 -0.18 18.48 -5.76
N LYS A 25 0.99 18.92 -5.31
CA LYS A 25 1.31 20.36 -5.26
C LYS A 25 1.30 20.94 -6.68
N GLU A 26 1.09 22.25 -6.79
CA GLU A 26 1.06 22.95 -8.08
C GLU A 26 2.36 22.78 -8.87
N ASP A 27 3.50 22.85 -8.19
CA ASP A 27 4.85 22.64 -8.74
C ASP A 27 5.23 21.16 -8.94
N LYS A 28 4.32 20.23 -8.60
CA LYS A 28 4.54 18.77 -8.61
C LYS A 28 5.77 18.31 -7.82
N SER A 29 6.25 19.10 -6.86
CA SER A 29 7.36 18.74 -5.97
C SER A 29 7.00 17.60 -5.02
N GLU A 30 5.70 17.47 -4.71
CA GLU A 30 5.18 16.44 -3.83
C GLU A 30 3.80 15.97 -4.28
N LEU A 31 3.58 14.66 -4.24
CA LEU A 31 2.28 14.06 -4.50
C LEU A 31 1.92 13.06 -3.41
N LEU A 32 0.63 13.00 -3.10
CA LEU A 32 0.03 11.97 -2.28
C LEU A 32 -0.89 11.14 -3.17
N VAL A 33 -0.66 9.83 -3.22
CA VAL A 33 -1.37 8.92 -4.10
C VAL A 33 -2.02 7.82 -3.27
N LEU A 34 -3.35 7.75 -3.29
CA LEU A 34 -4.06 6.60 -2.72
C LEU A 34 -4.03 5.45 -3.72
N PHE A 35 -3.65 4.27 -3.25
CA PHE A 35 -3.91 2.99 -3.89
C PHE A 35 -4.82 2.18 -2.97
N ALA A 36 -6.07 1.95 -3.37
CA ALA A 36 -7.02 1.14 -2.65
C ALA A 36 -7.48 -0.04 -3.50
N GLN A 37 -7.90 -1.12 -2.84
CA GLN A 37 -8.54 -2.26 -3.49
C GLN A 37 -9.95 -2.49 -2.95
N LYS A 38 -10.83 -3.08 -3.76
CA LYS A 38 -12.19 -3.42 -3.35
C LYS A 38 -12.19 -4.73 -2.57
N LEU A 39 -11.74 -5.81 -3.21
CA LEU A 39 -11.69 -7.14 -2.60
C LEU A 39 -10.26 -7.69 -2.66
N ASN A 40 -9.92 -8.54 -1.71
CA ASN A 40 -8.68 -9.28 -1.69
C ASN A 40 -8.84 -10.60 -2.47
N PRO A 41 -8.22 -10.74 -3.65
CA PRO A 41 -8.27 -12.00 -4.37
C PRO A 41 -7.35 -13.05 -3.72
N ALA A 42 -7.67 -14.33 -3.90
CA ALA A 42 -6.74 -15.40 -3.55
C ALA A 42 -5.50 -15.34 -4.45
N ASN A 43 -4.30 -15.42 -3.84
CA ASN A 43 -3.01 -15.34 -4.53
C ASN A 43 -2.94 -14.15 -5.53
N PRO A 44 -3.00 -12.90 -5.03
CA PRO A 44 -2.99 -11.71 -5.87
C PRO A 44 -1.77 -11.66 -6.78
N GLY A 45 -1.97 -11.25 -8.03
CA GLY A 45 -0.89 -10.92 -8.94
C GLY A 45 -0.11 -9.68 -8.50
N SER A 46 0.92 -9.32 -9.26
CA SER A 46 1.69 -8.11 -8.96
C SER A 46 0.93 -6.84 -9.34
N ASP A 47 0.83 -5.91 -8.40
CA ASP A 47 0.25 -4.60 -8.68
C ASP A 47 1.22 -3.66 -9.39
N LYS A 48 0.63 -2.74 -10.16
CA LYS A 48 1.36 -1.66 -10.82
C LYS A 48 0.74 -0.31 -10.51
N LEU A 49 1.52 0.59 -9.93
CA LEU A 49 1.14 1.99 -9.68
C LEU A 49 1.55 2.85 -10.87
N LYS A 50 0.56 3.44 -11.55
CA LYS A 50 0.77 4.40 -12.65
C LYS A 50 0.19 5.75 -12.25
N VAL A 51 0.96 6.83 -12.39
CA VAL A 51 0.55 8.18 -12.00
C VAL A 51 1.00 9.15 -13.08
N GLN A 52 0.07 9.63 -13.91
CA GLN A 52 0.39 10.47 -15.06
C GLN A 52 0.62 11.95 -14.70
N MET A 53 0.03 12.42 -13.59
CA MET A 53 0.07 13.82 -13.14
C MET A 53 1.37 14.16 -12.39
N VAL A 54 2.51 13.71 -12.91
CA VAL A 54 3.85 14.00 -12.39
C VAL A 54 4.58 14.96 -13.34
N ASP A 55 5.71 15.51 -12.90
CA ASP A 55 6.67 16.18 -13.78
C ASP A 55 7.50 15.10 -14.48
N HIS A 56 7.44 15.00 -15.81
CA HIS A 56 8.01 13.88 -16.55
C HIS A 56 9.54 13.89 -16.54
N ASP A 57 10.14 15.08 -16.42
CA ASP A 57 11.59 15.29 -16.41
C ASP A 57 12.19 15.18 -15.00
N ALA A 58 11.34 15.07 -13.97
CA ALA A 58 11.77 14.95 -12.59
C ALA A 58 12.13 13.50 -12.21
N ILE A 59 12.95 13.37 -11.17
CA ILE A 59 13.14 12.11 -10.45
C ILE A 59 12.37 12.21 -9.13
N TYR A 60 11.69 11.13 -8.75
CA TYR A 60 10.93 11.04 -7.51
C TYR A 60 11.45 9.90 -6.63
N GLU A 61 11.56 10.17 -5.33
CA GLU A 61 11.49 9.10 -4.32
C GLU A 61 10.03 8.81 -4.01
N VAL A 62 9.68 7.52 -4.03
CA VAL A 62 8.31 7.03 -3.81
C VAL A 62 8.33 5.98 -2.72
N PHE A 63 7.55 6.21 -1.66
CA PHE A 63 7.44 5.31 -0.52
C PHE A 63 6.05 5.37 0.10
N PRO A 64 5.54 4.29 0.71
CA PRO A 64 4.27 4.31 1.39
C PRO A 64 4.40 5.07 2.71
N ARG A 65 3.30 5.71 3.13
CA ARG A 65 3.14 6.14 4.51
C ARG A 65 3.16 4.90 5.41
N GLN A 66 4.11 4.87 6.33
CA GLN A 66 4.21 3.81 7.33
C GLN A 66 2.97 3.77 8.22
N GLN A 67 2.47 2.56 8.48
CA GLN A 67 1.32 2.31 9.31
C GLN A 67 1.46 0.97 10.04
N LYS A 68 0.67 0.81 11.11
CA LYS A 68 0.59 -0.43 11.88
C LYS A 68 -0.55 -1.30 11.34
N ILE A 69 -0.27 -2.58 11.19
CA ILE A 69 -1.21 -3.61 10.70
C ILE A 69 -1.60 -4.47 11.89
N ASP A 70 -2.91 -4.66 12.10
CA ASP A 70 -3.41 -5.58 13.12
C ASP A 70 -3.10 -7.02 12.69
N ILE A 71 -2.44 -7.79 13.56
CA ILE A 71 -2.10 -9.19 13.28
C ILE A 71 -3.34 -10.06 13.04
N LYS A 72 -4.52 -9.66 13.50
CA LYS A 72 -5.79 -10.34 13.23
C LYS A 72 -6.16 -10.36 11.76
N MET A 73 -5.58 -9.49 10.92
CA MET A 73 -5.79 -9.51 9.47
C MET A 73 -5.34 -10.82 8.80
N PHE A 74 -4.51 -11.62 9.48
CA PHE A 74 -4.08 -12.93 9.00
C PHE A 74 -5.06 -14.07 9.27
N GLY A 75 -6.14 -13.82 10.04
CA GLY A 75 -7.14 -14.85 10.38
C GLY A 75 -6.49 -16.08 11.00
N ASP A 76 -6.82 -17.26 10.49
CA ASP A 76 -6.28 -18.55 10.95
C ASP A 76 -4.76 -18.69 10.75
N LEU A 77 -4.14 -17.82 9.94
CA LEU A 77 -2.69 -17.81 9.73
C LEU A 77 -1.94 -16.98 10.77
N VAL A 78 -2.64 -16.34 11.72
CA VAL A 78 -2.04 -15.49 12.76
C VAL A 78 -0.88 -16.17 13.47
N ASN A 79 -1.00 -17.47 13.80
CA ASN A 79 0.02 -18.24 14.50
C ASN A 79 1.29 -18.51 13.68
N ARG A 80 1.20 -18.51 12.35
CA ARG A 80 2.38 -18.68 11.48
C ARG A 80 3.20 -17.40 11.36
N ILE A 81 2.53 -16.26 11.54
CA ILE A 81 3.11 -14.93 11.34
C ILE A 81 3.53 -14.29 12.66
N SER A 82 2.86 -14.66 13.75
CA SER A 82 3.10 -14.08 15.05
C SER A 82 4.51 -14.38 15.56
N PRO A 83 5.24 -13.37 16.10
CA PRO A 83 6.54 -13.58 16.72
C PRO A 83 6.44 -14.43 18.01
N VAL A 84 5.23 -14.55 18.58
CA VAL A 84 4.92 -15.36 19.76
C VAL A 84 3.72 -16.27 19.50
N PRO A 85 3.70 -17.52 19.97
CA PRO A 85 2.53 -18.39 19.81
C PRO A 85 1.26 -17.78 20.44
N ILE A 86 0.16 -17.79 19.69
CA ILE A 86 -1.16 -17.34 20.14
C ILE A 86 -2.05 -18.58 20.31
N THR A 87 -2.21 -19.05 21.55
CA THR A 87 -3.11 -20.17 21.86
C THR A 87 -4.58 -19.77 21.68
N GLU A 88 -5.32 -20.53 20.88
CA GLU A 88 -6.75 -20.37 20.67
C GLU A 88 -7.56 -20.78 21.91
N GLY A 89 -8.54 -19.97 22.32
CA GLY A 89 -9.56 -20.36 23.32
C GLY A 89 -9.35 -19.91 24.78
N GLY A 90 -8.32 -19.14 25.11
CA GLY A 90 -8.08 -18.62 26.47
C GLY A 90 -8.56 -17.18 26.68
N LEU A 91 -9.06 -16.85 27.87
CA LEU A 91 -9.44 -15.49 28.31
C LEU A 91 -8.32 -14.42 28.15
N ALA A 92 -7.08 -14.82 27.88
CA ALA A 92 -5.95 -13.95 27.58
C ALA A 92 -5.90 -13.45 26.11
N GLN A 93 -6.71 -14.02 25.21
CA GLN A 93 -6.68 -13.74 23.77
C GLN A 93 -7.00 -12.28 23.46
N ASP A 94 -7.99 -11.69 24.12
CA ASP A 94 -8.40 -10.31 23.88
C ASP A 94 -7.38 -9.28 24.33
N THR A 95 -6.52 -9.59 25.30
CA THR A 95 -5.55 -8.62 25.84
C THR A 95 -4.22 -8.67 25.10
N ILE A 96 -3.77 -9.85 24.67
CA ILE A 96 -2.49 -10.02 23.97
C ILE A 96 -2.63 -9.65 22.49
N SER A 97 -3.71 -10.10 21.82
CA SER A 97 -3.91 -9.83 20.40
C SER A 97 -4.22 -8.36 20.08
N LYS A 98 -4.77 -7.59 21.03
CA LYS A 98 -5.04 -6.15 20.85
C LYS A 98 -3.77 -5.30 20.77
N ASN A 99 -2.63 -5.81 21.24
CA ASN A 99 -1.39 -5.04 21.35
C ASN A 99 -0.31 -5.45 20.35
N ILE A 100 -0.52 -6.52 19.57
CA ILE A 100 0.45 -6.94 18.55
C ILE A 100 0.05 -6.32 17.22
N SER A 101 0.84 -5.33 16.81
CA SER A 101 0.75 -4.73 15.49
C SER A 101 2.06 -4.90 14.75
N LEU A 102 1.96 -5.22 13.47
CA LEU A 102 3.11 -5.34 12.59
C LEU A 102 3.36 -4.00 11.89
N ASP A 103 4.61 -3.71 11.57
CA ASP A 103 4.91 -2.62 10.66
C ASP A 103 4.41 -2.96 9.26
N SER A 104 3.93 -1.94 8.55
CA SER A 104 3.66 -2.04 7.11
C SER A 104 4.94 -2.32 6.34
N GLU A 105 4.76 -2.74 5.10
CA GLU A 105 5.84 -3.02 4.18
C GLU A 105 6.89 -1.89 4.12
N VAL A 106 8.14 -2.30 3.98
CA VAL A 106 9.25 -1.44 3.58
C VAL A 106 9.28 -1.44 2.06
N GLU A 107 9.00 -0.28 1.49
CA GLU A 107 8.90 -0.11 0.04
C GLU A 107 9.43 1.28 -0.33
N HIS A 108 10.40 1.34 -1.24
CA HIS A 108 11.03 2.59 -1.64
C HIS A 108 11.54 2.51 -3.07
N TYR A 109 11.22 3.51 -3.88
CA TYR A 109 11.56 3.56 -5.29
C TYR A 109 12.12 4.91 -5.68
N ARG A 110 13.20 4.89 -6.45
CA ARG A 110 13.69 6.06 -7.18
C ARG A 110 13.34 5.90 -8.65
N VAL A 111 12.45 6.75 -9.17
CA VAL A 111 11.92 6.61 -10.54
C VAL A 111 11.83 7.97 -11.24
N THR A 112 11.97 7.97 -12.56
CA THR A 112 11.67 9.15 -13.37
C THR A 112 10.16 9.36 -13.47
N GLY A 113 9.75 10.62 -13.64
CA GLY A 113 8.35 10.97 -13.87
C GLY A 113 7.77 10.28 -15.09
N GLU A 114 8.52 10.23 -16.19
CA GLU A 114 8.14 9.49 -17.40
C GLU A 114 7.91 7.99 -17.12
N GLN A 115 8.81 7.35 -16.37
CA GLN A 115 8.68 5.94 -16.02
C GLN A 115 7.38 5.69 -15.24
N VAL A 116 7.07 6.47 -14.21
CA VAL A 116 5.83 6.23 -13.43
C VAL A 116 4.56 6.61 -14.19
N ALA A 117 4.63 7.59 -15.09
CA ALA A 117 3.49 8.01 -15.91
C ALA A 117 3.07 6.92 -16.92
N TYR A 118 4.04 6.33 -17.62
CA TYR A 118 3.77 5.45 -18.77
C TYR A 118 3.99 3.97 -18.45
N ALA A 119 5.14 3.63 -17.86
CA ALA A 119 5.46 2.26 -17.50
C ALA A 119 4.79 1.87 -16.17
N GLY A 120 4.84 2.72 -15.16
CA GLY A 120 4.42 2.46 -13.78
C GLY A 120 5.46 1.74 -12.93
N ILE A 121 5.26 1.78 -11.62
CA ILE A 121 6.09 1.10 -10.61
C ILE A 121 5.45 -0.25 -10.29
N LYS A 122 6.24 -1.32 -10.31
CA LYS A 122 5.79 -2.63 -9.82
C LYS A 122 5.86 -2.59 -8.30
N LEU A 123 4.71 -2.66 -7.64
CA LEU A 123 4.64 -2.63 -6.19
C LEU A 123 5.04 -4.00 -5.63
N ASN A 124 5.45 -4.01 -4.36
CA ASN A 124 5.75 -5.24 -3.63
C ASN A 124 4.58 -6.23 -3.70
N GLN A 125 4.86 -7.52 -3.58
CA GLN A 125 3.81 -8.53 -3.62
C GLN A 125 2.86 -8.37 -2.43
N GLN A 126 1.56 -8.59 -2.67
CA GLN A 126 0.58 -8.72 -1.61
C GLN A 126 0.62 -10.12 -0.98
N PHE A 127 0.33 -10.20 0.32
CA PHE A 127 0.27 -11.47 1.04
C PHE A 127 -0.77 -12.40 0.41
N GLY A 128 -0.29 -13.54 -0.12
CA GLY A 128 -1.11 -14.54 -0.80
C GLY A 128 -1.40 -15.80 0.02
N GLY A 129 -1.10 -15.79 1.33
CA GLY A 129 -1.30 -16.93 2.24
C GLY A 129 -0.01 -17.59 2.73
N THR A 130 1.13 -17.36 2.07
CA THR A 130 2.47 -17.76 2.53
C THR A 130 3.50 -16.70 2.11
N GLY A 131 4.73 -16.78 2.66
CA GLY A 131 5.80 -15.84 2.32
C GLY A 131 5.50 -14.43 2.81
N TYR A 132 5.56 -14.24 4.13
CA TYR A 132 5.44 -12.93 4.75
C TYR A 132 6.79 -12.50 5.30
N ASP A 133 7.19 -11.29 4.92
CA ASP A 133 8.37 -10.60 5.41
C ASP A 133 8.12 -9.08 5.42
N ALA A 134 9.17 -8.31 5.73
CA ALA A 134 9.10 -6.85 5.75
C ALA A 134 8.78 -6.21 4.38
N MET A 135 8.88 -6.95 3.27
CA MET A 135 8.55 -6.45 1.93
C MET A 135 7.10 -6.75 1.57
N THR A 136 6.42 -7.64 2.29
CA THR A 136 5.10 -8.14 1.92
C THR A 136 3.97 -7.18 2.29
N ARG A 137 3.10 -6.85 1.34
CA ARG A 137 1.96 -5.95 1.56
C ARG A 137 0.75 -6.71 2.09
N VAL A 138 0.18 -6.26 3.20
CA VAL A 138 -1.08 -6.80 3.75
C VAL A 138 -2.17 -5.75 3.60
N LEU A 139 -3.02 -5.91 2.58
CA LEU A 139 -4.14 -5.00 2.32
C LEU A 139 -5.46 -5.52 2.87
N GLY A 140 -5.80 -6.79 2.59
CA GLY A 140 -7.13 -7.34 2.91
C GLY A 140 -8.25 -6.68 2.11
N ASP A 141 -9.50 -7.03 2.40
CA ASP A 141 -10.65 -6.40 1.77
C ASP A 141 -10.71 -4.91 2.11
N PHE A 142 -11.05 -4.09 1.11
CA PHE A 142 -11.14 -2.62 1.26
C PHE A 142 -9.85 -1.95 1.75
N GLY A 143 -8.71 -2.66 1.67
CA GLY A 143 -7.41 -2.18 2.10
C GLY A 143 -6.89 -1.06 1.21
N SER A 144 -6.04 -0.22 1.79
CA SER A 144 -5.39 0.86 1.05
C SER A 144 -3.97 1.18 1.53
N ARG A 145 -3.24 1.88 0.67
CA ARG A 145 -1.96 2.53 0.95
C ARG A 145 -1.96 3.93 0.39
N ILE A 146 -1.31 4.82 1.11
CA ILE A 146 -0.96 6.14 0.63
C ILE A 146 0.52 6.10 0.27
N TYR A 147 0.83 6.35 -1.00
CA TYR A 147 2.19 6.55 -1.49
C TYR A 147 2.51 8.04 -1.54
N ILE A 148 3.67 8.39 -1.02
CA ILE A 148 4.22 9.75 -1.01
C ILE A 148 5.28 9.79 -2.10
N PHE A 149 5.15 10.74 -3.00
CA PHE A 149 6.13 11.03 -4.04
C PHE A 149 6.82 12.34 -3.65
N LYS A 150 8.15 12.33 -3.56
CA LYS A 150 8.95 13.54 -3.33
C LYS A 150 9.93 13.72 -4.47
N LYS A 151 9.81 14.84 -5.17
CA LYS A 151 10.77 15.23 -6.20
C LYS A 151 12.15 15.38 -5.56
N ILE A 152 13.15 14.77 -6.16
CA ILE A 152 14.54 14.90 -5.76
C ILE A 152 15.15 15.96 -6.65
N ASN A 153 15.75 16.98 -6.02
CA ASN A 153 16.51 18.00 -6.72
C ASN A 153 17.86 17.44 -7.16
#